data_AF-A0A229SFB8-F1
#
_entry.id   AF-A0A229SFB8-F1
#
_cell.length_a   1.000
_cell.length_b   1.000
_cell.length_c   1.000
_cell.angle_alpha   90.00
_cell.angle_beta   90.00
_cell.angle_gamma   90.00
#
_symmetry.space_group_name_H-M   'P 1'
#
loop_
_entity.id
_entity.type
_entity.pdbx_description
1 polymer ?
#
loop_
_entity_poly.entity_id
_entity_poly.type
_entity_poly.pdbx_seq_one_letter_code
_entity_poly.pdbx_strand_id
1 'polypeptide(L)'
;MRVAVAAGLLMIAAPVPASAAGAAVTFSPGAADPDYATSLQVKGTGFQSVPKGYGGIYLLFGWVADGAWQPSQGGAAGETYRYVKDKETKDNNGFQRFLAFPGSDTASAANGELAANGTWSTKLVIPGARFKAADRSGKVVDVDCLKVRCGLITVGAHGVVNATNETFTPVTFAVPKAPTTQAAAPPPPPASSAPQPSSGAAPASSSAPPMSTVESTPAATPAQAVQPAAQSGESGSWWWIAVVAGVVLIAALAVPLIRARKRTRNAEGE
;
A
#
# COMPACT_ATOMS: atom_id res chain seq x y z
N MET A 1 -19.85 14.33 71.08
CA MET A 1 -19.22 14.88 69.86
C MET A 1 -18.58 13.71 69.11
N ARG A 2 -19.09 13.30 67.94
CA ARG A 2 -18.44 12.28 67.09
C ARG A 2 -18.01 12.97 65.80
N VAL A 3 -16.71 13.07 65.60
CA VAL A 3 -16.07 13.68 64.42
C VAL A 3 -16.10 12.65 63.29
N ALA A 4 -16.77 12.96 62.18
CA ALA A 4 -16.73 12.16 60.96
C ALA A 4 -15.58 12.66 60.07
N VAL A 5 -14.60 11.79 59.80
CA VAL A 5 -13.50 12.05 58.87
C VAL A 5 -13.96 11.60 57.48
N ALA A 6 -14.13 12.55 56.56
CA ALA A 6 -14.39 12.29 55.16
C ALA A 6 -13.04 12.13 54.42
N ALA A 7 -12.73 10.91 53.97
CA ALA A 7 -11.60 10.65 53.10
C ALA A 7 -12.02 10.87 51.64
N GLY A 8 -11.52 11.95 51.02
CA GLY A 8 -11.69 12.20 49.59
C GLY A 8 -10.72 11.35 48.77
N LEU A 9 -11.25 10.50 47.89
CA LEU A 9 -10.46 9.82 46.87
C LEU A 9 -10.08 10.82 45.76
N LEU A 10 -8.80 11.15 45.65
CA LEU A 10 -8.21 11.76 44.46
C LEU A 10 -8.06 10.67 43.38
N MET A 11 -8.83 10.79 42.30
CA MET A 11 -8.64 9.98 41.08
C MET A 11 -7.46 10.56 40.30
N ILE A 12 -6.32 9.87 40.35
CA ILE A 12 -5.15 10.17 39.50
C ILE A 12 -5.46 9.61 38.10
N ALA A 13 -5.67 10.48 37.12
CA ALA A 13 -5.78 10.07 35.72
C ALA A 13 -4.40 9.60 35.21
N ALA A 14 -4.23 8.30 35.06
CA ALA A 14 -3.04 7.74 34.43
C ALA A 14 -3.06 8.05 32.91
N PRO A 15 -1.93 8.47 32.30
CA PRO A 15 -1.85 8.60 30.85
C PRO A 15 -1.98 7.21 30.21
N VAL A 16 -2.98 7.03 29.35
CA VAL A 16 -3.13 5.83 28.54
C VAL A 16 -1.94 5.71 27.58
N PRO A 17 -1.27 4.54 27.50
CA PRO A 17 -0.17 4.34 26.58
C PRO A 17 -0.67 4.44 25.13
N ALA A 18 0.06 5.17 24.29
CA ALA A 18 -0.23 5.39 22.86
C ALA A 18 -0.03 4.14 21.97
N SER A 19 -0.21 2.93 22.51
CA SER A 19 0.03 1.66 21.82
C SER A 19 -1.23 0.80 21.64
N ALA A 20 -2.41 1.42 21.72
CA ALA A 20 -3.69 0.76 21.47
C ALA A 20 -4.23 0.96 20.04
N ALA A 21 -3.61 1.82 19.23
CA ALA A 21 -3.97 1.94 17.82
C ALA A 21 -3.27 0.83 17.04
N GLY A 22 -4.05 -0.12 16.50
CA GLY A 22 -3.55 -1.11 15.54
C GLY A 22 -2.99 -0.44 14.27
N ALA A 23 -2.51 -1.25 13.32
CA ALA A 23 -1.99 -0.75 12.06
C ALA A 23 -2.99 0.17 11.35
N ALA A 24 -2.51 1.31 10.85
CA ALA A 24 -3.34 2.32 10.21
C ALA A 24 -2.68 2.82 8.92
N VAL A 25 -3.49 3.09 7.90
CA VAL A 25 -3.06 3.61 6.60
C VAL A 25 -3.78 4.92 6.31
N THR A 26 -3.01 5.93 5.93
CA THR A 26 -3.50 7.24 5.47
C THR A 26 -2.96 7.53 4.08
N PHE A 27 -3.66 8.35 3.32
CA PHE A 27 -3.23 8.71 1.98
C PHE A 27 -3.68 10.12 1.59
N SER A 28 -2.97 10.69 0.61
CA SER A 28 -3.36 11.94 -0.04
C SER A 28 -3.15 11.84 -1.56
N PRO A 29 -4.00 12.48 -2.39
CA PRO A 29 -5.26 13.16 -2.03
C PRO A 29 -6.30 12.22 -1.41
N GLY A 30 -7.25 12.75 -0.63
CA GLY A 30 -8.24 11.95 0.13
C GLY A 30 -9.33 11.28 -0.71
N ALA A 31 -9.31 11.47 -2.04
CA ALA A 31 -10.18 10.83 -3.01
C ALA A 31 -9.40 10.56 -4.31
N ALA A 32 -9.87 9.58 -5.09
CA ALA A 32 -9.34 9.26 -6.41
C ALA A 32 -10.29 9.71 -7.52
N ASP A 33 -9.75 10.04 -8.69
CA ASP A 33 -10.55 10.30 -9.88
C ASP A 33 -11.25 9.01 -10.35
N PRO A 34 -12.55 9.04 -10.69
CA PRO A 34 -13.28 7.85 -11.12
C PRO A 34 -12.86 7.33 -12.50
N ASP A 35 -12.37 8.20 -13.38
CA ASP A 35 -12.14 7.90 -14.78
C ASP A 35 -10.65 7.92 -15.17
N TYR A 36 -9.81 8.58 -14.37
CA TYR A 36 -8.38 8.75 -14.64
C TYR A 36 -7.48 8.21 -13.54
N ALA A 37 -6.25 7.87 -13.92
CA ALA A 37 -5.25 7.40 -12.98
C ALA A 37 -4.90 8.48 -11.93
N THR A 38 -4.98 8.11 -10.66
CA THR A 38 -4.63 8.98 -9.53
C THR A 38 -3.42 8.41 -8.79
N SER A 39 -2.35 9.20 -8.68
CA SER A 39 -1.20 8.87 -7.85
C SER A 39 -1.44 9.34 -6.41
N LEU A 40 -1.42 8.41 -5.47
CA LEU A 40 -1.55 8.65 -4.04
C LEU A 40 -0.18 8.63 -3.37
N GLN A 41 0.05 9.54 -2.42
CA GLN A 41 1.06 9.37 -1.38
C GLN A 41 0.41 8.61 -0.22
N VAL A 42 0.91 7.42 0.08
CA VAL A 42 0.37 6.54 1.12
C VAL A 42 1.37 6.40 2.26
N LYS A 43 0.88 6.43 3.49
CA LYS A 43 1.68 6.27 4.71
C LYS A 43 1.00 5.25 5.62
N GLY A 44 1.82 4.43 6.28
CA GLY A 44 1.35 3.51 7.30
C GLY A 44 2.10 3.65 8.61
N THR A 45 1.41 3.33 9.71
CA THR A 45 1.94 3.34 11.07
C THR A 45 1.39 2.15 11.86
N GLY A 46 2.11 1.70 12.88
CA GLY A 46 1.64 0.61 13.76
C GLY A 46 1.70 -0.79 13.14
N PHE A 47 2.38 -0.95 12.00
CA PHE A 47 2.60 -2.26 11.40
C PHE A 47 3.66 -3.04 12.18
N GLN A 48 3.49 -4.36 12.24
CA GLN A 48 4.57 -5.22 12.69
C GLN A 48 5.71 -5.17 11.65
N SER A 49 6.92 -4.94 12.13
CA SER A 49 8.16 -4.99 11.33
C SER A 49 9.09 -6.02 11.94
N VAL A 50 9.48 -7.04 11.17
CA VAL A 50 10.27 -8.18 11.67
C VAL A 50 11.64 -8.16 11.00
N PRO A 51 12.71 -7.72 11.70
CA PRO A 51 14.05 -7.71 11.12
C PRO A 51 14.45 -9.10 10.59
N LYS A 52 14.95 -9.14 9.35
CA LYS A 52 15.28 -10.35 8.58
C LYS A 52 14.13 -11.33 8.39
N GLY A 53 12.90 -10.90 8.67
CA GLY A 53 11.70 -11.69 8.44
C GLY A 53 11.44 -11.84 6.94
N TYR A 54 10.94 -13.00 6.54
CA TYR A 54 10.56 -13.24 5.15
C TYR A 54 9.42 -12.33 4.71
N GLY A 55 9.54 -11.74 3.52
CA GLY A 55 8.50 -10.89 2.96
C GLY A 55 8.41 -9.51 3.62
N GLY A 56 7.21 -9.16 4.05
CA GLY A 56 6.81 -7.81 4.46
C GLY A 56 5.30 -7.64 4.28
N ILE A 57 4.87 -6.51 3.70
CA ILE A 57 3.47 -6.26 3.37
C ILE A 57 3.30 -5.96 1.87
N TYR A 58 2.20 -6.43 1.30
CA TYR A 58 1.66 -5.85 0.08
C TYR A 58 0.71 -4.71 0.44
N LEU A 59 0.83 -3.59 -0.28
CA LEU A 59 -0.17 -2.53 -0.36
C LEU A 59 -0.82 -2.61 -1.75
N LEU A 60 -2.14 -2.74 -1.75
CA LEU A 60 -2.94 -3.02 -2.93
C LEU A 60 -4.10 -2.03 -3.01
N PHE A 61 -4.56 -1.71 -4.22
CA PHE A 61 -5.87 -1.08 -4.41
C PHE A 61 -6.86 -2.13 -4.94
N GLY A 62 -8.03 -2.24 -4.30
CA GLY A 62 -8.95 -3.30 -4.64
C GLY A 62 -10.27 -3.31 -3.89
N TRP A 63 -11.07 -4.33 -4.16
CA TRP A 63 -12.32 -4.66 -3.49
C TRP A 63 -12.09 -5.69 -2.39
N VAL A 64 -12.92 -5.60 -1.35
CA VAL A 64 -13.04 -6.63 -0.31
C VAL A 64 -14.51 -7.01 -0.12
N ALA A 65 -14.75 -8.29 0.17
CA ALA A 65 -16.06 -8.79 0.56
C ALA A 65 -16.52 -8.16 1.88
N ASP A 66 -17.84 -8.18 2.08
CA ASP A 66 -18.41 -7.86 3.38
C ASP A 66 -18.17 -9.02 4.35
N GLY A 67 -17.79 -8.70 5.58
CA GLY A 67 -17.32 -9.69 6.55
C GLY A 67 -15.83 -9.98 6.46
N ALA A 68 -15.45 -11.23 6.75
CA ALA A 68 -14.06 -11.69 6.86
C ALA A 68 -13.38 -11.79 5.48
N TRP A 69 -12.80 -10.67 5.04
CA TRP A 69 -12.01 -10.64 3.80
C TRP A 69 -10.54 -10.96 4.03
N GLN A 70 -10.06 -10.74 5.25
CA GLN A 70 -8.67 -10.87 5.65
C GLN A 70 -8.14 -12.31 5.52
N PRO A 71 -6.90 -12.52 5.06
CA PRO A 71 -6.26 -13.82 5.10
C PRO A 71 -6.25 -14.46 6.50
N SER A 72 -6.00 -13.68 7.55
CA SER A 72 -6.04 -14.20 8.93
C SER A 72 -7.40 -14.68 9.41
N GLN A 73 -8.46 -14.34 8.69
CA GLN A 73 -9.84 -14.76 8.96
C GLN A 73 -10.38 -15.72 7.89
N GLY A 74 -9.48 -16.36 7.14
CA GLY A 74 -9.84 -17.35 6.11
C GLY A 74 -10.16 -16.76 4.74
N GLY A 75 -9.96 -15.46 4.54
CA GLY A 75 -10.12 -14.81 3.25
C GLY A 75 -9.02 -15.16 2.24
N ALA A 76 -9.32 -15.00 0.95
CA ALA A 76 -8.43 -15.37 -0.15
C ALA A 76 -8.49 -14.38 -1.32
N ALA A 77 -7.33 -14.16 -1.95
CA ALA A 77 -7.21 -13.36 -3.16
C ALA A 77 -7.98 -14.01 -4.31
N GLY A 78 -8.79 -13.23 -5.01
CA GLY A 78 -9.67 -13.72 -6.06
C GLY A 78 -11.02 -14.24 -5.56
N GLU A 79 -11.25 -14.29 -4.25
CA GLU A 79 -12.51 -14.76 -3.66
C GLU A 79 -13.13 -13.70 -2.75
N THR A 80 -12.48 -13.41 -1.63
CA THR A 80 -12.97 -12.45 -0.63
C THR A 80 -12.27 -11.10 -0.73
N TYR A 81 -11.20 -10.98 -1.51
CA TYR A 81 -10.66 -9.70 -1.94
C TYR A 81 -10.07 -9.82 -3.34
N ARG A 82 -10.11 -8.72 -4.10
CA ARG A 82 -9.59 -8.62 -5.47
C ARG A 82 -8.86 -7.29 -5.62
N TYR A 83 -7.78 -7.25 -6.37
CA TYR A 83 -6.98 -6.03 -6.53
C TYR A 83 -6.53 -5.86 -7.98
N VAL A 84 -6.11 -4.64 -8.29
CA VAL A 84 -5.51 -4.32 -9.59
C VAL A 84 -4.18 -5.07 -9.69
N LYS A 85 -4.09 -6.02 -10.61
CA LYS A 85 -2.84 -6.76 -10.84
C LYS A 85 -1.76 -5.84 -11.41
N ASP A 86 -0.53 -6.10 -10.98
CA ASP A 86 0.68 -5.47 -11.50
C ASP A 86 1.80 -6.50 -11.59
N LYS A 87 2.95 -6.09 -12.09
CA LYS A 87 4.17 -6.91 -12.01
C LYS A 87 4.63 -7.02 -10.55
N GLU A 88 5.02 -8.22 -10.15
CA GLU A 88 5.63 -8.51 -8.83
C GLU A 88 7.14 -8.20 -8.84
N THR A 89 7.52 -7.06 -9.43
CA THR A 89 8.89 -6.58 -9.55
C THR A 89 8.99 -5.16 -9.00
N LYS A 90 10.21 -4.73 -8.66
CA LYS A 90 10.48 -3.36 -8.21
C LYS A 90 9.99 -2.31 -9.22
N ASP A 91 10.17 -2.60 -10.51
CA ASP A 91 9.77 -1.74 -11.62
C ASP A 91 8.38 -2.12 -12.13
N ASN A 92 7.36 -1.81 -11.32
CA ASN A 92 5.96 -2.03 -11.66
C ASN A 92 5.23 -0.72 -11.93
N ASN A 93 4.00 -0.81 -12.46
CA ASN A 93 3.21 0.38 -12.83
C ASN A 93 2.72 1.17 -11.61
N GLY A 94 2.83 0.58 -10.41
CA GLY A 94 2.50 1.19 -9.14
C GLY A 94 1.08 0.91 -8.67
N PHE A 95 0.37 -0.03 -9.28
CA PHE A 95 -0.95 -0.48 -8.83
C PHE A 95 -0.87 -1.41 -7.60
N GLN A 96 0.30 -2.01 -7.39
CA GLN A 96 0.66 -2.81 -6.22
C GLN A 96 2.02 -2.34 -5.70
N ARG A 97 2.19 -2.30 -4.38
CA ARG A 97 3.49 -2.07 -3.75
C ARG A 97 3.85 -3.19 -2.80
N PHE A 98 5.07 -3.67 -2.91
CA PHE A 98 5.67 -4.54 -1.93
C PHE A 98 6.62 -3.73 -1.05
N LEU A 99 6.35 -3.68 0.26
CA LEU A 99 7.27 -3.14 1.24
C LEU A 99 7.84 -4.29 2.06
N ALA A 100 9.15 -4.52 1.95
CA ALA A 100 9.82 -5.60 2.65
C ALA A 100 10.03 -5.27 4.12
N PHE A 101 10.18 -6.30 4.96
CA PHE A 101 10.77 -6.09 6.29
C PHE A 101 12.26 -5.76 6.19
N PRO A 102 12.82 -5.08 7.22
CA PRO A 102 14.24 -4.74 7.27
C PRO A 102 15.17 -5.92 7.05
N GLY A 103 15.94 -5.90 5.96
CA GLY A 103 16.89 -6.98 5.64
C GLY A 103 16.25 -8.32 5.28
N SER A 104 15.02 -8.32 4.77
CA SER A 104 14.35 -9.50 4.22
C SER A 104 15.06 -10.02 2.95
N ASP A 105 15.16 -11.35 2.80
CA ASP A 105 15.76 -11.97 1.60
C ASP A 105 14.95 -11.73 0.32
N THR A 106 13.70 -11.28 0.43
CA THR A 106 12.86 -10.89 -0.72
C THR A 106 12.98 -9.40 -1.07
N ALA A 107 13.77 -8.61 -0.33
CA ALA A 107 13.82 -7.15 -0.47
C ALA A 107 14.26 -6.64 -1.85
N SER A 108 14.95 -7.47 -2.64
CA SER A 108 15.37 -7.11 -4.00
C SER A 108 14.20 -6.77 -4.93
N ALA A 109 13.03 -7.37 -4.72
CA ALA A 109 11.82 -7.08 -5.48
C ALA A 109 10.99 -5.93 -4.89
N ALA A 110 11.36 -5.39 -3.72
CA ALA A 110 10.53 -4.47 -2.97
C ALA A 110 10.56 -3.04 -3.52
N ASN A 111 9.40 -2.38 -3.50
CA ASN A 111 9.23 -0.96 -3.82
C ASN A 111 9.58 -0.04 -2.64
N GLY A 112 9.88 -0.63 -1.47
CA GLY A 112 10.35 0.06 -0.28
C GLY A 112 10.55 -0.91 0.88
N GLU A 113 10.88 -0.40 2.06
CA GLU A 113 11.10 -1.19 3.27
C GLU A 113 10.33 -0.57 4.43
N LEU A 114 9.77 -1.40 5.31
CA LEU A 114 9.18 -0.94 6.57
C LEU A 114 10.30 -0.50 7.51
N ALA A 115 10.12 0.62 8.21
CA ALA A 115 10.99 0.96 9.32
C ALA A 115 10.81 -0.03 10.48
N ALA A 116 11.83 -0.13 11.34
CA ALA A 116 11.79 -0.99 12.53
C ALA A 116 10.64 -0.66 13.49
N ASN A 117 10.19 0.61 13.51
CA ASN A 117 9.06 1.07 14.32
C ASN A 117 7.68 0.86 13.65
N GLY A 118 7.61 0.12 12.54
CA GLY A 118 6.34 -0.17 11.87
C GLY A 118 5.80 0.96 11.00
N THR A 119 6.59 1.99 10.72
CA THR A 119 6.21 3.07 9.82
C THR A 119 6.70 2.83 8.41
N TRP A 120 5.97 3.35 7.42
CA TRP A 120 6.38 3.31 6.02
C TRP A 120 5.67 4.39 5.20
N SER A 121 6.22 4.68 4.02
CA SER A 121 5.64 5.64 3.07
C SER A 121 5.97 5.22 1.64
N THR A 122 4.99 5.23 0.75
CA THR A 122 5.18 4.90 -0.67
C THR A 122 4.13 5.58 -1.55
N LYS A 123 4.32 5.54 -2.88
CA LYS A 123 3.30 6.00 -3.83
C LYS A 123 2.49 4.81 -4.33
N LEU A 124 1.18 4.95 -4.47
CA LEU A 124 0.32 3.94 -5.10
C LEU A 124 -0.51 4.61 -6.18
N VAL A 125 -0.73 3.93 -7.30
CA VAL A 125 -1.58 4.43 -8.38
C VAL A 125 -2.92 3.70 -8.33
N ILE A 126 -4.01 4.46 -8.38
CA ILE A 126 -5.36 3.96 -8.62
C ILE A 126 -5.67 4.22 -10.08
N PRO A 127 -5.94 3.22 -10.93
CA PRO A 127 -6.15 3.43 -12.36
C PRO A 127 -7.48 4.13 -12.70
N GLY A 128 -8.42 4.11 -11.77
CA GLY A 128 -9.79 4.62 -11.89
C GLY A 128 -10.73 3.82 -10.99
N ALA A 129 -12.02 4.13 -11.00
CA ALA A 129 -13.03 3.43 -10.20
C ALA A 129 -13.40 2.04 -10.75
N ARG A 130 -12.98 1.72 -11.97
CA ARG A 130 -13.31 0.46 -12.63
C ARG A 130 -12.05 -0.21 -13.12
N PHE A 131 -11.91 -1.51 -12.84
CA PHE A 131 -10.74 -2.27 -13.25
C PHE A 131 -11.04 -3.75 -13.44
N LYS A 132 -10.16 -4.42 -14.17
CA LYS A 132 -10.19 -5.88 -14.35
C LYS A 132 -9.27 -6.54 -13.33
N ALA A 133 -9.83 -7.44 -12.51
CA ALA A 133 -9.09 -8.27 -11.58
C ALA A 133 -9.00 -9.69 -12.14
N ALA A 134 -7.78 -10.21 -12.34
CA ALA A 134 -7.61 -11.62 -12.67
C ALA A 134 -7.26 -12.42 -11.41
N ASP A 135 -7.89 -13.56 -11.19
CA ASP A 135 -7.47 -14.48 -10.12
C ASP A 135 -6.25 -15.32 -10.54
N ARG A 136 -5.88 -16.30 -9.71
CA ARG A 136 -4.70 -17.16 -9.94
C ARG A 136 -4.89 -18.15 -11.11
N SER A 137 -6.13 -18.47 -11.46
CA SER A 137 -6.46 -19.31 -12.63
C SER A 137 -6.47 -18.53 -13.94
N GLY A 138 -6.31 -17.20 -13.87
CA GLY A 138 -6.38 -16.31 -15.02
C GLY A 138 -7.79 -15.84 -15.36
N LYS A 139 -8.81 -16.28 -14.62
CA LYS A 139 -10.18 -15.78 -14.79
C LYS A 139 -10.25 -14.31 -14.40
N VAL A 140 -10.77 -13.51 -15.31
CA VAL A 140 -10.92 -12.06 -15.16
C VAL A 140 -12.33 -11.72 -14.68
N VAL A 141 -12.43 -10.77 -13.75
CA VAL A 141 -13.68 -10.20 -13.23
C VAL A 141 -13.58 -8.68 -13.27
N ASP A 142 -14.63 -8.02 -13.73
CA ASP A 142 -14.75 -6.56 -13.65
C ASP A 142 -15.17 -6.14 -12.24
N VAL A 143 -14.45 -5.17 -11.67
CA VAL A 143 -14.76 -4.53 -10.39
C VAL A 143 -15.17 -3.10 -10.65
N ASP A 144 -16.32 -2.69 -10.10
CA ASP A 144 -16.85 -1.32 -10.18
C ASP A 144 -16.97 -0.73 -8.77
N CYS A 145 -15.97 0.03 -8.37
CA CYS A 145 -15.85 0.62 -7.04
C CYS A 145 -16.90 1.71 -6.75
N LEU A 146 -17.71 2.10 -7.74
CA LEU A 146 -18.87 2.95 -7.50
C LEU A 146 -20.09 2.15 -7.00
N LYS A 147 -20.01 0.81 -7.05
CA LYS A 147 -21.08 -0.11 -6.61
C LYS A 147 -20.65 -1.01 -5.47
N VAL A 148 -19.35 -1.22 -5.29
CA VAL A 148 -18.79 -2.10 -4.26
C VAL A 148 -17.76 -1.37 -3.40
N ARG A 149 -17.47 -1.92 -2.22
CA ARG A 149 -16.50 -1.34 -1.30
C ARG A 149 -15.07 -1.59 -1.78
N CYS A 150 -14.44 -0.54 -2.30
CA CYS A 150 -13.03 -0.54 -2.65
C CYS A 150 -12.18 0.32 -1.72
N GLY A 151 -10.89 0.02 -1.65
CA GLY A 151 -9.95 0.72 -0.80
C GLY A 151 -8.52 0.25 -0.96
N LEU A 152 -7.67 0.81 -0.11
CA LEU A 152 -6.31 0.36 0.09
C LEU A 152 -6.33 -0.85 1.01
N ILE A 153 -5.75 -1.96 0.56
CA ILE A 153 -5.66 -3.20 1.29
C ILE A 153 -4.19 -3.42 1.66
N THR A 154 -3.91 -3.74 2.91
CA THR A 154 -2.64 -4.36 3.28
C THR A 154 -2.84 -5.81 3.67
N VAL A 155 -1.93 -6.67 3.23
CA VAL A 155 -1.85 -8.09 3.60
C VAL A 155 -0.37 -8.49 3.70
N GLY A 156 -0.05 -9.58 4.38
CA GLY A 156 1.31 -10.09 4.40
C GLY A 156 1.79 -10.48 3.00
N ALA A 157 3.02 -10.10 2.67
CA ALA A 157 3.61 -10.39 1.36
C ALA A 157 3.91 -11.88 1.20
N HIS A 158 3.94 -12.34 -0.05
CA HIS A 158 4.30 -13.71 -0.43
C HIS A 158 3.49 -14.81 0.30
N GLY A 159 2.24 -14.52 0.64
CA GLY A 159 1.32 -15.48 1.27
C GLY A 159 1.44 -15.60 2.79
N VAL A 160 2.25 -14.75 3.44
CA VAL A 160 2.32 -14.69 4.89
C VAL A 160 0.98 -14.19 5.44
N VAL A 161 0.34 -14.98 6.29
CA VAL A 161 -0.87 -14.58 7.03
C VAL A 161 -0.44 -13.81 8.27
N ASN A 162 -0.90 -12.56 8.42
CA ASN A 162 -0.50 -11.70 9.53
C ASN A 162 -1.57 -10.67 9.84
N ALA A 163 -2.42 -10.97 10.83
CA ALA A 163 -3.51 -10.10 11.26
C ALA A 163 -3.03 -8.69 11.67
N THR A 164 -1.83 -8.57 12.23
CA THR A 164 -1.26 -7.27 12.67
C THR A 164 -0.94 -6.35 11.50
N ASN A 165 -0.73 -6.91 10.30
CA ASN A 165 -0.39 -6.17 9.09
C ASN A 165 -1.55 -6.11 8.08
N GLU A 166 -2.74 -6.59 8.45
CA GLU A 166 -3.92 -6.61 7.59
C GLU A 166 -4.82 -5.41 7.88
N THR A 167 -4.93 -4.50 6.91
CA THR A 167 -5.73 -3.27 7.04
C THR A 167 -6.56 -3.05 5.79
N PHE A 168 -7.68 -2.34 5.97
CA PHE A 168 -8.48 -1.84 4.86
C PHE A 168 -8.82 -0.38 5.10
N THR A 169 -8.36 0.50 4.21
CA THR A 169 -8.72 1.92 4.23
C THR A 169 -9.58 2.22 3.00
N PRO A 170 -10.88 2.53 3.18
CA PRO A 170 -11.78 2.85 2.07
C PRO A 170 -11.25 4.02 1.22
N VAL A 171 -11.46 3.93 -0.08
CA VAL A 171 -11.19 5.03 -1.03
C VAL A 171 -12.52 5.53 -1.57
N THR A 172 -12.69 6.84 -1.56
CA THR A 172 -13.80 7.51 -2.22
C THR A 172 -13.38 8.01 -3.59
N PHE A 173 -14.35 8.14 -4.49
CA PHE A 173 -14.14 8.64 -5.84
C PHE A 173 -14.79 9.99 -6.02
N ALA A 174 -14.01 10.96 -6.47
CA ALA A 174 -14.46 12.30 -6.78
C ALA A 174 -13.52 12.90 -7.84
N VAL A 175 -14.09 13.67 -8.78
CA VAL A 175 -13.28 14.43 -9.73
C VAL A 175 -12.42 15.43 -8.93
N PRO A 176 -11.08 15.38 -9.04
CA PRO A 176 -10.21 16.31 -8.35
C PRO A 176 -10.61 17.74 -8.70
N LYS A 177 -11.03 18.51 -7.70
CA LYS A 177 -11.26 19.94 -7.90
C LYS A 177 -9.90 20.56 -8.19
N ALA A 178 -9.78 21.25 -9.33
CA ALA A 178 -8.58 22.02 -9.62
C ALA A 178 -8.22 22.88 -8.39
N PRO A 179 -6.94 22.94 -7.97
CA PRO A 179 -6.57 23.84 -6.90
C PRO A 179 -7.02 25.23 -7.30
N THR A 180 -7.97 25.79 -6.55
CA THR A 180 -8.32 27.20 -6.70
C THR A 180 -7.05 27.97 -6.41
N THR A 181 -6.39 28.49 -7.43
CA THR A 181 -5.48 29.62 -7.26
C THR A 181 -6.26 30.66 -6.49
N GLN A 182 -5.94 30.80 -5.20
CA GLN A 182 -6.44 31.91 -4.41
C GLN A 182 -5.94 33.15 -5.16
N ALA A 183 -6.87 33.85 -5.82
CA ALA A 183 -6.55 35.13 -6.42
C ALA A 183 -5.90 35.96 -5.31
N ALA A 184 -4.65 36.35 -5.52
CA ALA A 184 -3.99 37.29 -4.62
C ALA A 184 -4.96 38.47 -4.45
N ALA A 185 -5.25 38.83 -3.20
CA ALA A 185 -6.03 40.01 -2.91
C ALA A 185 -5.42 41.18 -3.72
N PRO A 186 -6.24 42.03 -4.37
CA PRO A 186 -5.73 43.23 -5.00
C PRO A 186 -4.83 43.97 -4.00
N PRO A 187 -3.65 44.47 -4.42
CA PRO A 187 -2.83 45.26 -3.53
C PRO A 187 -3.68 46.38 -2.94
N PRO A 188 -3.52 46.70 -1.64
CA PRO A 188 -4.27 47.79 -1.03
C PRO A 188 -4.04 49.08 -1.83
N PRO A 189 -5.07 49.93 -1.97
CA PRO A 189 -4.91 51.21 -2.66
C PRO A 189 -3.77 52.01 -1.99
N PRO A 190 -2.97 52.76 -2.76
CA PRO A 190 -1.87 53.53 -2.20
C PRO A 190 -2.38 54.48 -1.12
N ALA A 191 -1.77 54.41 0.06
CA ALA A 191 -2.04 55.37 1.13
C ALA A 191 -1.67 56.77 0.65
N SER A 192 -2.64 57.69 0.73
CA SER A 192 -2.46 59.11 0.39
C SER A 192 -1.34 59.69 1.27
N SER A 193 -0.21 60.02 0.64
CA SER A 193 0.95 60.59 1.31
C SER A 193 0.65 62.04 1.70
N ALA A 194 0.75 62.35 3.00
CA ALA A 194 0.86 63.73 3.46
C ALA A 194 2.19 64.34 2.96
N PRO A 195 2.29 65.66 2.69
CA PRO A 195 3.48 66.25 2.10
C PRO A 195 4.67 66.22 3.06
N GLN A 196 5.79 65.67 2.60
CA GLN A 196 7.09 65.80 3.26
C GLN A 196 7.77 67.10 2.83
N PRO A 197 8.36 67.90 3.74
CA PRO A 197 9.21 69.02 3.36
C PRO A 197 10.56 68.54 2.81
N SER A 198 10.99 69.20 1.74
CA SER A 198 12.25 68.98 1.02
C SER A 198 13.49 69.34 1.84
N SER A 199 14.54 68.53 1.71
CA SER A 199 15.92 69.04 1.56
C SER A 199 16.89 67.92 1.14
N GLY A 200 17.61 68.16 0.04
CA GLY A 200 19.04 67.93 -0.02
C GLY A 200 19.56 66.65 -0.69
N ALA A 201 20.01 66.83 -1.94
CA ALA A 201 21.20 66.23 -2.56
C ALA A 201 21.17 64.76 -3.06
N ALA A 202 21.33 64.66 -4.40
CA ALA A 202 21.82 63.51 -5.17
C ALA A 202 23.37 63.33 -5.00
N PRO A 203 24.10 62.37 -5.65
CA PRO A 203 23.68 61.46 -6.73
C PRO A 203 24.27 60.01 -6.74
N ALA A 204 23.71 59.23 -7.68
CA ALA A 204 24.30 58.21 -8.58
C ALA A 204 24.98 56.92 -8.07
N SER A 205 24.44 55.77 -8.53
CA SER A 205 25.07 54.76 -9.43
C SER A 205 24.44 53.38 -9.16
N SER A 206 23.67 52.79 -10.07
CA SER A 206 24.04 52.11 -11.33
C SER A 206 24.78 50.79 -11.12
N SER A 207 24.09 49.67 -11.35
CA SER A 207 24.47 48.52 -12.20
C SER A 207 23.94 47.19 -11.66
N ALA A 208 22.97 46.62 -12.39
CA ALA A 208 22.57 45.22 -12.29
C ALA A 208 23.03 44.51 -13.57
N PRO A 209 23.69 43.34 -13.51
CA PRO A 209 23.93 42.52 -14.68
C PRO A 209 22.74 41.58 -15.00
N PRO A 210 22.54 41.23 -16.29
CA PRO A 210 21.32 40.61 -16.79
C PRO A 210 21.30 39.07 -16.76
N MET A 211 20.07 38.59 -16.96
CA MET A 211 19.61 37.23 -17.21
C MET A 211 20.44 36.48 -18.25
N SER A 212 20.59 35.16 -18.04
CA SER A 212 20.90 34.21 -19.12
C SER A 212 19.76 33.23 -19.28
N THR A 213 19.03 33.42 -20.37
CA THR A 213 18.13 32.43 -20.98
C THR A 213 18.99 31.52 -21.85
N VAL A 214 18.85 30.20 -21.70
CA VAL A 214 19.36 29.26 -22.71
C VAL A 214 18.22 28.35 -23.10
N GLU A 215 17.84 28.44 -24.36
CA GLU A 215 16.82 27.66 -25.05
C GLU A 215 17.50 26.79 -26.12
N SER A 216 16.94 25.57 -26.27
CA SER A 216 16.97 24.65 -27.41
C SER A 216 18.21 23.81 -27.72
N THR A 217 18.07 22.48 -27.63
CA THR A 217 17.84 21.58 -28.78
C THR A 217 17.94 20.09 -28.34
N PRO A 218 16.98 19.20 -28.67
CA PRO A 218 17.16 17.76 -28.52
C PRO A 218 17.75 17.14 -29.79
N ALA A 219 18.87 16.41 -29.65
CA ALA A 219 19.49 15.66 -30.73
C ALA A 219 19.11 14.17 -30.67
N ALA A 220 18.86 13.62 -31.86
CA ALA A 220 18.26 12.33 -32.12
C ALA A 220 19.20 11.12 -31.93
N THR A 221 18.53 9.99 -31.63
CA THR A 221 18.87 8.56 -31.70
C THR A 221 19.80 8.13 -32.85
N PRO A 222 20.66 7.12 -32.61
CA PRO A 222 20.94 6.07 -33.59
C PRO A 222 20.28 4.75 -33.19
N ALA A 223 19.55 4.18 -34.15
CA ALA A 223 18.88 2.89 -34.08
C ALA A 223 19.88 1.75 -33.84
N GLN A 224 19.57 0.87 -32.88
CA GLN A 224 20.18 -0.46 -32.78
C GLN A 224 19.16 -1.53 -33.21
N ALA A 225 19.73 -2.49 -33.92
CA ALA A 225 19.10 -3.51 -34.75
C ALA A 225 18.00 -4.35 -34.06
N VAL A 226 16.96 -4.61 -34.84
CA VAL A 226 16.04 -5.74 -34.66
C VAL A 226 16.80 -7.04 -34.94
N GLN A 227 16.82 -7.96 -33.98
CA GLN A 227 16.96 -9.39 -34.25
C GLN A 227 15.91 -10.20 -33.46
N PRO A 228 15.45 -11.35 -33.99
CA PRO A 228 14.20 -11.98 -33.60
C PRO A 228 14.38 -13.13 -32.59
N ALA A 229 13.28 -13.37 -31.86
CA ALA A 229 12.86 -14.64 -31.25
C ALA A 229 13.82 -15.38 -30.29
N ALA A 230 13.42 -15.42 -29.02
CA ALA A 230 13.43 -16.66 -28.25
C ALA A 230 12.21 -16.68 -27.31
N GLN A 231 11.20 -17.45 -27.69
CA GLN A 231 10.19 -17.94 -26.76
C GLN A 231 10.88 -18.93 -25.82
N SER A 232 10.96 -18.59 -24.54
CA SER A 232 11.08 -19.54 -23.43
C SER A 232 10.11 -19.02 -22.38
N GLY A 233 8.91 -19.58 -22.24
CA GLY A 233 8.71 -20.96 -21.85
C GLY A 233 8.63 -20.97 -20.33
N GLU A 234 7.40 -20.79 -19.82
CA GLU A 234 6.91 -21.14 -18.48
C GLU A 234 7.94 -21.14 -17.33
N SER A 235 8.02 -20.03 -16.60
CA SER A 235 8.39 -20.09 -15.17
C SER A 235 7.22 -20.65 -14.36
N GLY A 236 6.90 -21.91 -14.62
CA GLY A 236 5.92 -22.70 -13.89
C GLY A 236 6.40 -22.95 -12.46
N SER A 237 6.09 -22.01 -11.56
CA SER A 237 5.66 -22.21 -10.17
C SER A 237 6.05 -23.57 -9.51
N TRP A 238 7.35 -23.89 -9.45
CA TRP A 238 7.95 -25.09 -8.84
C TRP A 238 7.41 -25.55 -7.47
N TRP A 239 6.81 -24.66 -6.67
CA TRP A 239 6.30 -25.01 -5.34
C TRP A 239 5.01 -25.87 -5.36
N TRP A 240 4.21 -25.87 -6.44
CA TRP A 240 3.04 -26.76 -6.51
C TRP A 240 3.43 -28.22 -6.75
N ILE A 241 4.55 -28.48 -7.43
CA ILE A 241 5.09 -29.85 -7.61
C ILE A 241 5.49 -30.43 -6.24
N ALA A 242 6.08 -29.60 -5.36
CA ALA A 242 6.43 -30.02 -4.00
C ALA A 242 5.19 -30.34 -3.14
N VAL A 243 4.10 -29.57 -3.29
CA VAL A 243 2.83 -29.82 -2.57
C VAL A 243 2.15 -31.10 -3.07
N VAL A 244 2.07 -31.32 -4.39
CA VAL A 244 1.46 -32.53 -4.96
C VAL A 244 2.27 -33.78 -4.60
N ALA A 245 3.60 -33.72 -4.66
CA ALA A 245 4.46 -34.83 -4.25
C ALA A 245 4.30 -35.18 -2.75
N GLY A 246 4.16 -34.16 -1.89
CA GLY A 246 3.92 -34.34 -0.45
C GLY A 246 2.59 -35.01 -0.14
N VAL A 247 1.49 -34.61 -0.81
CA VAL A 247 0.15 -35.20 -0.59
C VAL A 247 0.09 -36.65 -1.08
N VAL A 248 0.72 -36.97 -2.21
CA VAL A 248 0.77 -38.35 -2.74
C VAL A 248 1.56 -39.27 -1.81
N LEU A 249 2.68 -38.81 -1.24
CA LEU A 249 3.47 -39.59 -0.27
C LEU A 249 2.70 -39.86 1.03
N ILE A 250 1.98 -38.86 1.55
CA ILE A 250 1.16 -39.03 2.77
C ILE A 250 0.00 -40.01 2.52
N ALA A 251 -0.67 -39.92 1.37
CA ALA A 251 -1.75 -40.83 1.02
C ALA A 251 -1.23 -42.28 0.83
N ALA A 252 -0.07 -42.46 0.19
CA ALA A 252 0.54 -43.77 -0.01
C ALA A 252 0.95 -44.45 1.31
N LEU A 253 1.28 -43.69 2.36
CA LEU A 253 1.64 -44.23 3.68
C LEU A 253 0.42 -44.40 4.60
N ALA A 254 -0.56 -43.50 4.55
CA ALA A 254 -1.71 -43.53 5.45
C ALA A 254 -2.71 -44.65 5.11
N VAL A 255 -2.96 -44.90 3.82
CA VAL A 255 -3.93 -45.92 3.36
C VAL A 255 -3.54 -47.35 3.78
N PRO A 256 -2.29 -47.84 3.63
CA PRO A 256 -1.91 -49.17 4.10
C PRO A 256 -1.94 -49.29 5.63
N LEU A 257 -1.54 -48.24 6.37
CA LEU A 257 -1.61 -48.22 7.84
C LEU A 257 -3.04 -48.30 8.38
N ILE A 258 -3.98 -47.58 7.75
CA ILE A 258 -5.40 -47.64 8.10
C ILE A 258 -6.00 -49.02 7.76
N ARG A 259 -5.64 -49.60 6.61
CA ARG A 259 -6.08 -50.95 6.23
C ARG A 259 -5.52 -52.03 7.15
N ALA A 260 -4.26 -51.91 7.58
CA ALA A 260 -3.63 -52.83 8.53
C ALA A 260 -4.31 -52.78 9.91
N ARG A 261 -4.55 -51.57 10.44
CA ARG A 261 -5.28 -51.37 11.71
C ARG A 261 -6.71 -51.89 11.67
N LYS A 262 -7.38 -51.79 10.52
CA LYS A 262 -8.75 -52.29 10.36
C LYS A 262 -8.79 -53.83 10.32
N ARG A 263 -7.74 -54.48 9.79
CA ARG A 263 -7.62 -55.94 9.80
C ARG A 263 -7.33 -56.51 11.18
N THR A 264 -6.47 -55.87 11.99
CA THR A 264 -6.18 -56.35 13.35
C THR A 264 -7.42 -56.23 14.25
N ARG A 265 -8.16 -55.12 14.17
CA ARG A 265 -9.41 -54.92 14.92
C ARG A 265 -10.51 -55.92 14.59
N ASN A 266 -10.53 -56.46 13.37
CA ASN A 266 -11.49 -57.48 12.97
C ASN A 266 -11.08 -58.89 13.40
N ALA A 267 -9.80 -59.11 13.74
CA ALA A 267 -9.28 -60.40 14.20
C ALA A 267 -9.35 -60.57 15.73
N GLU A 268 -9.48 -59.47 16.48
CA GLU A 268 -9.63 -59.47 17.95
C GLU A 268 -11.11 -59.48 18.41
N GLY A 269 -12.05 -59.50 17.46
CA GLY A 269 -13.50 -59.46 17.70
C GLY A 269 -14.24 -60.76 17.36
N GLU A 270 -13.53 -61.86 17.15
CA GLU A 270 -14.06 -63.22 16.92
C GLU A 270 -13.58 -64.17 18.02
#